data_AF-A0A0C9RRJ0-F1
#
_entry.id   AF-A0A0C9RRJ0-F1
#
_cell.length_a   1.000
_cell.length_b   1.000
_cell.length_c   1.000
_cell.angle_alpha   90.00
_cell.angle_beta   90.00
_cell.angle_gamma   90.00
#
_symmetry.space_group_name_H-M   'P 1'
#
loop_
_entity.id
_entity.type
_entity.pdbx_description
1 polymer ?
#
loop_
_entity_poly.entity_id
_entity_poly.type
_entity_poly.pdbx_seq_one_letter_code
_entity_poly.pdbx_strand_id
1 'polypeptide(L)'
;MEHSPVITFGGSYGGMLSAWIRVKYPHVVQGAIASSAPVFQFYGVRDCQPYFQVVTSTFEAVDSECPKLIRQSWSAIDNLTSSDEGRDWLSKKWNLCTPISNKTHIAQLKRWLQRRYTSLAITNDQHSTSSYSAEQINKICTLLKNASTDSDIGILSGLGLATKNFLFADDECITTADEPILDQQWNYQVCTELVINLCTDGIRDMFQPEPFDFEGFTKDCKEKFGVVPQLGMACKIYGCSDFSTATNIVFSNGLRDPWHVGGVLKNVSDSVIAVIIPEGSHQFDLAGSHPEDPKSVIEARNIHRTFISKWIQEYHEATKGSLLIQ
;
A
#
# COMPACT_ATOMS: atom_id res chain seq x y z
N MET A 1 -23.87 -27.59 4.44
CA MET A 1 -22.86 -26.66 5.00
C MET A 1 -22.58 -26.90 6.48
N GLU A 2 -23.40 -27.65 7.23
CA GLU A 2 -23.22 -27.81 8.69
C GLU A 2 -21.89 -28.45 9.15
N HIS A 3 -21.14 -29.15 8.28
CA HIS A 3 -19.87 -29.81 8.63
C HIS A 3 -18.74 -29.56 7.60
N SER A 4 -18.67 -28.37 7.00
CA SER A 4 -17.61 -28.02 6.05
C SER A 4 -16.55 -27.12 6.71
N PRO A 5 -15.24 -27.41 6.54
CA PRO A 5 -14.20 -26.48 6.99
C PRO A 5 -14.26 -25.17 6.20
N VAL A 6 -14.08 -24.05 6.89
CA VAL A 6 -14.07 -22.70 6.33
C VAL A 6 -12.66 -22.15 6.39
N ILE A 7 -12.11 -21.76 5.23
CA ILE A 7 -10.81 -21.10 5.11
C ILE A 7 -11.04 -19.69 4.58
N THR A 8 -10.42 -18.69 5.22
CA THR A 8 -10.56 -17.29 4.83
C THR A 8 -9.34 -16.81 4.03
N PHE A 9 -9.59 -15.93 3.07
CA PHE A 9 -8.58 -15.33 2.22
C PHE A 9 -8.81 -13.82 2.16
N GLY A 10 -7.73 -13.06 2.19
CA GLY A 10 -7.81 -11.63 1.94
C GLY A 10 -6.45 -11.01 1.72
N GLY A 11 -6.46 -9.94 0.92
CA GLY A 11 -5.32 -9.07 0.72
C GLY A 11 -5.49 -7.75 1.48
N SER A 12 -4.39 -7.09 1.85
CA SER A 12 -4.42 -5.76 2.48
C SER A 12 -5.23 -5.78 3.80
N TYR A 13 -6.12 -4.80 4.01
CA TYR A 13 -7.08 -4.82 5.11
C TYR A 13 -7.95 -6.10 5.12
N GLY A 14 -8.31 -6.66 3.97
CA GLY A 14 -8.99 -7.96 3.90
C GLY A 14 -8.13 -9.11 4.44
N GLY A 15 -6.81 -9.02 4.28
CA GLY A 15 -5.85 -9.94 4.87
C GLY A 15 -5.75 -9.79 6.39
N MET A 16 -5.78 -8.55 6.88
CA MET A 16 -5.89 -8.27 8.33
C MET A 16 -7.16 -8.92 8.90
N LEU A 17 -8.31 -8.71 8.25
CA LEU A 17 -9.58 -9.33 8.63
C LEU A 17 -9.53 -10.85 8.60
N SER A 18 -8.90 -11.44 7.58
CA SER A 18 -8.73 -12.91 7.46
C SER A 18 -7.89 -13.48 8.60
N ALA A 19 -6.79 -12.83 8.96
CA ALA A 19 -6.00 -13.23 10.12
C ALA A 19 -6.81 -13.08 11.43
N TRP A 20 -7.48 -11.94 11.61
CA TRP A 20 -8.19 -11.63 12.85
C TRP A 20 -9.40 -12.51 13.09
N ILE A 21 -10.17 -12.86 12.05
CA ILE A 21 -11.30 -13.78 12.20
C ILE A 21 -10.82 -15.18 12.56
N ARG A 22 -9.68 -15.65 12.04
CA ARG A 22 -9.07 -16.91 12.47
C ARG A 22 -8.62 -16.86 13.93
N VAL A 23 -8.04 -15.74 14.38
CA VAL A 23 -7.65 -15.55 15.78
C VAL A 23 -8.86 -15.53 16.71
N LYS A 24 -9.94 -14.84 16.34
CA LYS A 24 -11.10 -14.62 17.23
C LYS A 24 -12.15 -15.73 17.17
N TYR A 25 -12.29 -16.38 16.02
CA TYR A 25 -13.31 -17.40 15.77
C TYR A 25 -12.69 -18.69 15.22
N PRO A 26 -11.70 -19.30 15.89
CA PRO A 26 -11.03 -20.51 15.40
C PRO A 26 -11.94 -21.74 15.35
N HIS A 27 -13.10 -21.69 16.02
CA HIS A 27 -14.15 -22.70 15.98
C HIS A 27 -15.00 -22.61 14.70
N VAL A 28 -15.01 -21.46 14.01
CA VAL A 28 -15.73 -21.25 12.74
C VAL A 28 -14.78 -21.36 11.55
N VAL A 29 -13.61 -20.70 11.62
CA VAL A 29 -12.64 -20.60 10.53
C VAL A 29 -11.44 -21.46 10.86
N GLN A 30 -11.12 -22.49 10.05
CA GLN A 30 -10.07 -23.47 10.31
C GLN A 30 -8.67 -22.99 9.91
N GLY A 31 -8.57 -22.00 9.02
CA GLY A 31 -7.30 -21.37 8.67
C GLY A 31 -7.48 -20.10 7.84
N ALA A 32 -6.41 -19.33 7.69
CA ALA A 32 -6.42 -18.07 6.98
C ALA A 32 -5.19 -17.86 6.11
N ILE A 33 -5.41 -17.35 4.89
CA ILE A 33 -4.35 -16.77 4.05
C ILE A 33 -4.50 -15.25 4.13
N ALA A 34 -3.53 -14.60 4.77
CA ALA A 34 -3.48 -13.16 5.00
C ALA A 34 -2.36 -12.56 4.15
N SER A 35 -2.70 -12.19 2.91
CA SER A 35 -1.74 -11.64 1.96
C SER A 35 -1.56 -10.13 2.15
N SER A 36 -0.31 -9.69 2.17
CA SER A 36 0.10 -8.28 2.25
C SER A 36 -0.68 -7.53 3.34
N ALA A 37 -0.81 -8.17 4.50
CA ALA A 37 -1.64 -7.72 5.61
C ALA A 37 -0.78 -6.93 6.61
N PRO A 38 -0.88 -5.59 6.66
CA PRO A 38 -0.04 -4.77 7.52
C PRO A 38 -0.57 -4.73 8.97
N VAL A 39 -0.68 -5.90 9.60
CA VAL A 39 -1.24 -6.10 10.94
C VAL A 39 -0.47 -5.37 12.06
N PHE A 40 0.72 -4.83 11.76
CA PHE A 40 1.58 -4.08 12.68
C PHE A 40 1.63 -2.58 12.36
N GLN A 41 1.03 -2.10 11.25
CA GLN A 41 1.16 -0.70 10.79
C GLN A 41 0.21 0.23 11.54
N PHE A 42 0.43 0.39 12.84
CA PHE A 42 -0.35 1.30 13.69
C PHE A 42 0.54 2.25 14.48
N TYR A 43 0.00 3.42 14.78
CA TYR A 43 0.66 4.43 15.60
C TYR A 43 1.05 3.84 16.96
N GLY A 44 2.33 4.01 17.32
CA GLY A 44 2.91 3.46 18.55
C GLY A 44 3.31 1.98 18.48
N VAL A 45 3.06 1.29 17.35
CA VAL A 45 3.50 -0.09 17.10
C VAL A 45 4.62 -0.14 16.07
N ARG A 46 4.47 0.60 14.97
CA ARG A 46 5.45 0.66 13.87
C ARG A 46 5.86 2.09 13.58
N ASP A 47 7.13 2.27 13.27
CA ASP A 47 7.66 3.55 12.79
C ASP A 47 6.94 3.98 11.50
N CYS A 48 6.76 5.30 11.33
CA CYS A 48 5.99 5.84 10.20
C CYS A 48 6.77 5.96 8.89
N GLN A 49 8.11 5.92 8.96
CA GLN A 49 9.01 6.15 7.81
C GLN A 49 9.17 4.95 6.85
N PRO A 50 9.27 3.68 7.31
CA PRO A 50 9.66 2.58 6.43
C PRO A 50 8.80 2.41 5.17
N TYR A 51 7.51 2.73 5.23
CA TYR A 51 6.61 2.65 4.09
C TYR A 51 7.14 3.46 2.89
N PHE A 52 7.43 4.74 3.09
CA PHE A 52 7.89 5.62 2.00
C PHE A 52 9.35 5.36 1.59
N GLN A 53 10.15 4.75 2.47
CA GLN A 53 11.49 4.24 2.10
C GLN A 53 11.36 3.09 1.10
N VAL A 54 10.43 2.16 1.32
CA VAL A 54 10.17 1.08 0.36
C VAL A 54 9.63 1.63 -0.96
N VAL A 55 8.67 2.56 -0.91
CA VAL A 55 8.20 3.27 -2.12
C VAL A 55 9.38 3.87 -2.89
N THR A 56 10.31 4.52 -2.19
CA THR A 56 11.52 5.09 -2.81
C THR A 56 12.42 4.02 -3.42
N SER A 57 12.68 2.93 -2.69
CA SER A 57 13.52 1.82 -3.16
C SER A 57 12.96 1.14 -4.41
N THR A 58 11.64 1.13 -4.58
CA THR A 58 10.98 0.61 -5.77
C THR A 58 11.34 1.41 -7.03
N PHE A 59 11.44 2.74 -6.92
CA PHE A 59 11.89 3.59 -8.03
C PHE A 59 13.41 3.47 -8.22
N GLU A 60 14.17 3.40 -7.13
CA GLU A 60 15.63 3.21 -7.15
C GLU A 60 16.04 1.90 -7.85
N ALA A 61 15.28 0.83 -7.64
CA ALA A 61 15.52 -0.47 -8.25
C ALA A 61 15.34 -0.47 -9.79
N VAL A 62 14.62 0.51 -10.33
CA VAL A 62 14.45 0.69 -11.78
C VAL A 62 15.52 1.62 -12.34
N ASP A 63 15.74 2.77 -11.72
CA ASP A 63 16.86 3.67 -12.03
C ASP A 63 17.31 4.40 -10.75
N SER A 64 18.59 4.24 -10.40
CA SER A 64 19.17 4.77 -9.16
C SER A 64 19.14 6.30 -9.06
N GLU A 65 19.05 7.02 -10.17
CA GLU A 65 18.97 8.49 -10.19
C GLU A 65 17.53 9.01 -10.07
N CYS A 66 16.54 8.16 -10.32
CA CYS A 66 15.13 8.55 -10.37
C CYS A 66 14.59 9.13 -9.05
N PRO A 67 14.85 8.53 -7.87
CA PRO A 67 14.50 9.13 -6.58
C PRO A 67 15.06 10.54 -6.39
N LYS A 68 16.28 10.80 -6.86
CA LYS A 68 16.92 12.13 -6.75
C LYS A 68 16.18 13.15 -7.60
N LEU A 69 15.82 12.81 -8.84
CA LEU A 69 15.07 13.68 -9.74
C LEU A 69 13.65 13.95 -9.23
N ILE A 70 12.97 12.93 -8.69
CA ILE A 70 11.67 13.10 -8.04
C ILE A 70 11.80 14.05 -6.85
N ARG A 71 12.81 13.88 -6.00
CA ARG A 71 13.06 14.76 -4.85
C ARG A 71 13.28 16.22 -5.28
N GLN A 72 14.04 16.46 -6.34
CA GLN A 72 14.27 17.80 -6.89
C GLN A 72 12.99 18.43 -7.47
N SER A 73 12.07 17.62 -7.99
CA SER A 73 10.82 18.12 -8.56
C SER A 73 9.94 18.86 -7.55
N TRP A 74 10.02 18.51 -6.26
CA TRP A 74 9.21 19.15 -5.23
C TRP A 74 9.56 20.62 -5.03
N SER A 75 10.86 20.94 -4.93
CA SER A 75 11.32 22.33 -4.86
C SER A 75 11.09 23.06 -6.19
N ALA A 76 11.19 22.36 -7.32
CA ALA A 76 10.88 22.96 -8.62
C ALA A 76 9.41 23.39 -8.70
N ILE A 77 8.47 22.59 -8.18
CA ILE A 77 7.06 22.97 -8.06
C ILE A 77 6.92 24.24 -7.21
N ASP A 78 7.53 24.28 -6.02
CA ASP A 78 7.45 25.44 -5.11
C ASP A 78 7.99 26.72 -5.75
N ASN A 79 9.18 26.63 -6.36
CA ASN A 79 9.84 27.75 -7.01
C ASN A 79 9.00 28.28 -8.17
N LEU A 80 8.56 27.39 -9.08
CA LEU A 80 7.82 27.80 -10.26
C LEU A 80 6.45 28.36 -9.88
N THR A 81 5.74 27.73 -8.94
CA THR A 81 4.40 28.16 -8.54
C THR A 81 4.39 29.35 -7.57
N SER A 82 5.55 29.96 -7.29
CA SER A 82 5.66 31.19 -6.49
C SER A 82 5.10 32.42 -7.22
N SER A 83 5.16 32.46 -8.55
CA SER A 83 4.59 33.54 -9.39
C SER A 83 3.28 33.13 -10.07
N ASP A 84 2.50 34.12 -10.50
CA ASP A 84 1.27 33.88 -11.28
C ASP A 84 1.61 33.25 -12.63
N GLU A 85 2.66 33.71 -13.30
CA GLU A 85 3.09 33.19 -14.60
C GLU A 85 3.50 31.72 -14.52
N GLY A 86 4.19 31.33 -13.44
CA GLY A 86 4.62 29.94 -13.25
C GLY A 86 3.49 29.02 -12.85
N ARG A 87 2.51 29.49 -12.05
CA ARG A 87 1.24 28.78 -11.81
C ARG A 87 0.47 28.54 -13.11
N ASP A 88 0.36 29.57 -13.94
CA ASP A 88 -0.29 29.51 -15.25
C ASP A 88 0.42 28.54 -16.19
N TRP A 89 1.75 28.62 -16.23
CA TRP A 89 2.57 27.73 -17.05
C TRP A 89 2.36 26.28 -16.63
N LEU A 90 2.43 25.97 -15.34
CA LEU A 90 2.30 24.60 -14.84
C LEU A 90 0.92 24.04 -15.14
N SER A 91 -0.13 24.83 -14.87
CA SER A 91 -1.52 24.46 -15.15
C SER A 91 -1.75 24.09 -16.61
N LYS A 92 -1.23 24.91 -17.54
CA LYS A 92 -1.36 24.68 -18.99
C LYS A 92 -0.48 23.54 -19.48
N LYS A 93 0.79 23.51 -19.05
CA LYS A 93 1.78 22.52 -19.51
C LYS A 93 1.38 21.10 -19.11
N TRP A 94 0.84 20.94 -17.90
CA TRP A 94 0.40 19.65 -17.36
C TRP A 94 -1.06 19.33 -17.70
N ASN A 95 -1.79 20.26 -18.33
CA ASN A 95 -3.20 20.10 -18.68
C ASN A 95 -4.05 19.73 -17.46
N LEU A 96 -4.00 20.57 -16.41
CA LEU A 96 -4.77 20.36 -15.18
C LEU A 96 -6.23 20.77 -15.40
N CYS A 97 -7.18 19.98 -14.88
CA CYS A 97 -8.60 20.31 -14.98
C CYS A 97 -8.98 21.55 -14.17
N THR A 98 -8.27 21.78 -13.06
CA THR A 98 -8.42 22.99 -12.24
C THR A 98 -7.08 23.72 -12.22
N PRO A 99 -7.01 24.96 -12.75
CA PRO A 99 -5.78 25.75 -12.72
C PRO A 99 -5.31 26.02 -11.29
N ILE A 100 -3.99 26.07 -11.10
CA ILE A 100 -3.36 26.40 -9.82
C ILE A 100 -3.55 27.90 -9.57
N SER A 101 -4.36 28.27 -8.60
CA SER A 101 -4.62 29.68 -8.26
C SER A 101 -4.16 30.06 -6.85
N ASN A 102 -3.87 29.08 -6.00
CA ASN A 102 -3.55 29.31 -4.59
C ASN A 102 -2.70 28.15 -4.03
N LYS A 103 -2.26 28.31 -2.78
CA LYS A 103 -1.45 27.32 -2.06
C LYS A 103 -2.17 25.98 -1.85
N THR A 104 -3.50 25.99 -1.73
CA THR A 104 -4.29 24.75 -1.59
C THR A 104 -4.19 23.90 -2.85
N HIS A 105 -4.28 24.49 -4.04
CA HIS A 105 -4.13 23.76 -5.29
C HIS A 105 -2.71 23.19 -5.46
N ILE A 106 -1.69 23.90 -5.00
CA ILE A 106 -0.30 23.41 -4.98
C ILE A 106 -0.18 22.19 -4.06
N ALA A 107 -0.74 22.27 -2.85
CA ALA A 107 -0.75 21.15 -1.90
C ALA A 107 -1.51 19.93 -2.45
N GLN A 108 -2.66 20.15 -3.10
CA GLN A 108 -3.43 19.09 -3.78
C GLN A 108 -2.63 18.41 -4.90
N LEU A 109 -1.96 19.18 -5.75
CA LEU A 109 -1.08 18.63 -6.79
C LEU A 109 0.03 17.74 -6.21
N LYS A 110 0.67 18.19 -5.12
CA LYS A 110 1.75 17.44 -4.47
C LYS A 110 1.24 16.15 -3.82
N ARG A 111 0.13 16.20 -3.10
CA ARG A 111 -0.54 15.00 -2.56
C ARG A 111 -0.94 14.04 -3.68
N TRP A 112 -1.48 14.55 -4.78
CA TRP A 112 -1.83 13.74 -5.94
C TRP A 112 -0.59 13.02 -6.52
N LEU A 113 0.52 13.72 -6.71
CA LEU A 113 1.78 13.11 -7.16
C LEU A 113 2.27 12.03 -6.20
N GLN A 114 2.29 12.31 -4.89
CA GLN A 114 2.67 11.35 -3.86
C GLN A 114 1.83 10.08 -3.94
N ARG A 115 0.49 10.20 -4.05
CA ARG A 115 -0.43 9.08 -4.23
C ARG A 115 -0.18 8.28 -5.51
N ARG A 116 0.23 8.94 -6.60
CA ARG A 116 0.58 8.23 -7.84
C ARG A 116 1.86 7.43 -7.69
N TYR A 117 2.87 7.97 -7.02
CA TYR A 117 4.10 7.22 -6.74
C TYR A 117 3.86 6.03 -5.82
N THR A 118 3.03 6.19 -4.77
CA THR A 118 2.66 5.06 -3.89
C THR A 118 1.84 4.03 -4.65
N SER A 119 0.86 4.46 -5.47
CA SER A 119 0.04 3.57 -6.31
C SER A 119 0.92 2.73 -7.23
N LEU A 120 1.88 3.34 -7.91
CA LEU A 120 2.84 2.60 -8.75
C LEU A 120 3.62 1.57 -7.94
N ALA A 121 4.06 1.90 -6.74
CA ALA A 121 4.83 0.99 -5.92
C ALA A 121 4.03 -0.24 -5.47
N ILE A 122 2.73 -0.07 -5.15
CA ILE A 122 1.87 -1.17 -4.74
C ILE A 122 1.39 -2.07 -5.89
N THR A 123 1.40 -1.59 -7.15
CA THR A 123 0.91 -2.35 -8.31
C THR A 123 2.00 -2.69 -9.33
N ASN A 124 3.29 -2.64 -8.99
CA ASN A 124 4.37 -2.79 -9.98
C ASN A 124 4.65 -4.23 -10.45
N ASP A 125 3.77 -5.19 -10.18
CA ASP A 125 3.93 -6.54 -10.71
C ASP A 125 3.88 -6.50 -12.23
N GLN A 126 4.69 -7.34 -12.87
CA GLN A 126 4.91 -7.28 -14.32
C GLN A 126 3.63 -7.54 -15.15
N HIS A 127 2.56 -8.08 -14.56
CA HIS A 127 1.36 -8.53 -15.30
C HIS A 127 0.02 -8.17 -14.65
N SER A 128 -0.02 -7.51 -13.48
CA SER A 128 -1.23 -7.50 -12.66
C SER A 128 -2.32 -6.51 -13.09
N THR A 129 -2.07 -5.53 -13.95
CA THR A 129 -3.08 -4.85 -14.80
C THR A 129 -2.37 -3.95 -15.81
N SER A 130 -2.99 -3.65 -16.95
CA SER A 130 -2.42 -2.76 -17.98
C SER A 130 -2.23 -1.30 -17.53
N SER A 131 -2.69 -0.93 -16.34
CA SER A 131 -2.75 0.47 -15.89
C SER A 131 -1.58 0.92 -15.01
N TYR A 132 -0.81 0.02 -14.39
CA TYR A 132 0.33 0.37 -13.53
C TYR A 132 1.35 -0.78 -13.47
N SER A 133 2.56 -0.59 -13.98
CA SER A 133 3.60 -1.64 -14.03
C SER A 133 5.00 -1.06 -13.79
N ALA A 134 6.00 -1.94 -13.55
CA ALA A 134 7.41 -1.53 -13.51
C ALA A 134 7.86 -0.79 -14.80
N GLU A 135 7.23 -1.05 -15.95
CA GLU A 135 7.48 -0.31 -17.20
C GLU A 135 7.08 1.17 -17.09
N GLN A 136 5.99 1.48 -16.38
CA GLN A 136 5.59 2.87 -16.15
C GLN A 136 6.59 3.59 -15.25
N ILE A 137 7.07 2.94 -14.18
CA ILE A 137 8.13 3.49 -13.34
C ILE A 137 9.36 3.78 -14.22
N ASN A 138 9.76 2.83 -15.06
CA ASN A 138 10.88 3.00 -15.99
C ASN A 138 10.68 4.18 -16.96
N LYS A 139 9.47 4.32 -17.52
CA LYS A 139 9.11 5.43 -18.40
C LYS A 139 9.21 6.78 -17.70
N ILE A 140 8.70 6.87 -16.47
CA ILE A 140 8.79 8.09 -15.64
C ILE A 140 10.24 8.45 -15.38
N CYS A 141 11.03 7.47 -14.92
CA CYS A 141 12.45 7.68 -14.63
C CYS A 141 13.24 8.10 -15.88
N THR A 142 12.97 7.47 -17.02
CA THR A 142 13.58 7.82 -18.31
C THR A 142 13.21 9.25 -18.74
N LEU A 143 11.94 9.63 -18.62
CA LEU A 143 11.48 10.98 -18.99
C LEU A 143 12.09 12.06 -18.08
N LEU A 144 12.16 11.81 -16.78
CA LEU A 144 12.80 12.71 -15.83
C LEU A 144 14.29 12.88 -16.15
N LYS A 145 14.99 11.78 -16.44
CA LYS A 145 16.42 11.78 -16.78
C LYS A 145 16.70 12.53 -18.08
N ASN A 146 15.91 12.26 -19.13
CA ASN A 146 16.08 12.90 -20.43
C ASN A 146 15.73 14.40 -20.42
N ALA A 147 14.79 14.81 -19.56
CA ALA A 147 14.40 16.21 -19.40
C ALA A 147 15.26 16.98 -18.40
N SER A 148 16.20 16.32 -17.72
CA SER A 148 17.06 16.93 -16.71
C SER A 148 18.05 17.90 -17.37
N THR A 149 17.71 19.19 -17.33
CA THR A 149 18.54 20.30 -17.81
C THR A 149 19.04 21.20 -16.67
N ASP A 150 19.09 20.68 -15.44
CA ASP A 150 19.37 21.41 -14.19
C ASP A 150 18.44 22.62 -13.93
N SER A 151 17.31 22.72 -14.65
CA SER A 151 16.32 23.79 -14.49
C SER A 151 14.98 23.26 -14.00
N ASP A 152 14.28 24.06 -13.19
CA ASP A 152 12.94 23.74 -12.69
C ASP A 152 11.96 23.45 -13.86
N ILE A 153 12.03 24.24 -14.93
CA ILE A 153 11.20 24.04 -16.13
C ILE A 153 11.50 22.71 -16.83
N GLY A 154 12.78 22.30 -16.90
CA GLY A 154 13.18 21.03 -17.50
C GLY A 154 12.64 19.84 -16.71
N ILE A 155 12.90 19.83 -15.39
CA ILE A 155 12.43 18.79 -14.47
C ILE A 155 10.89 18.67 -14.54
N LEU A 156 10.17 19.80 -14.46
CA LEU A 156 8.71 19.82 -14.50
C LEU A 156 8.13 19.52 -15.87
N SER A 157 8.86 19.76 -16.97
CA SER A 157 8.44 19.33 -18.30
C SER A 157 8.52 17.81 -18.43
N GLY A 158 9.60 17.19 -17.95
CA GLY A 158 9.75 15.72 -17.92
C GLY A 158 8.69 15.07 -17.04
N LEU A 159 8.50 15.60 -15.83
CA LEU A 159 7.49 15.11 -14.91
C LEU A 159 6.07 15.27 -15.48
N GLY A 160 5.76 16.40 -16.10
CA GLY A 160 4.45 16.63 -16.74
C GLY A 160 4.15 15.68 -17.91
N LEU A 161 5.17 15.20 -18.63
CA LEU A 161 4.99 14.16 -19.64
C LEU A 161 4.78 12.78 -19.02
N ALA A 162 5.50 12.50 -17.93
CA ALA A 162 5.36 11.30 -17.15
C ALA A 162 3.94 11.18 -16.56
N THR A 163 3.40 12.27 -16.01
CA THR A 163 2.09 12.29 -15.35
C THR A 163 0.91 12.06 -16.29
N LYS A 164 1.05 12.34 -17.59
CA LYS A 164 0.04 11.98 -18.60
C LYS A 164 -0.18 10.47 -18.72
N ASN A 165 0.77 9.64 -18.30
CA ASN A 165 0.60 8.18 -18.27
C ASN A 165 -0.23 7.70 -17.08
N PHE A 166 -0.61 8.59 -16.15
CA PHE A 166 -1.51 8.29 -15.03
C PHE A 166 -2.99 8.51 -15.36
N LEU A 167 -3.28 9.03 -16.54
CA LEU A 167 -4.64 9.30 -17.00
C LEU A 167 -5.29 8.02 -17.52
N PHE A 168 -6.58 7.86 -17.23
CA PHE A 168 -7.39 6.86 -17.93
C PHE A 168 -7.61 7.28 -19.38
N ALA A 169 -7.96 6.34 -20.25
CA ALA A 169 -8.10 6.60 -21.69
C ALA A 169 -9.09 7.73 -22.02
N ASP A 170 -10.07 7.96 -21.15
CA ASP A 170 -11.13 8.97 -21.32
C ASP A 170 -10.87 10.29 -20.56
N ASP A 171 -9.77 10.39 -19.81
CA ASP A 171 -9.46 11.62 -19.06
C ASP A 171 -8.90 12.70 -19.99
N GLU A 172 -9.64 13.80 -20.15
CA GLU A 172 -9.19 14.94 -20.97
C GLU A 172 -8.11 15.80 -20.28
N CYS A 173 -8.00 15.73 -18.95
CA CYS A 173 -7.10 16.54 -18.13
C CYS A 173 -6.77 15.87 -16.79
N ILE A 174 -5.74 16.36 -16.09
CA ILE A 174 -5.33 15.84 -14.77
C ILE A 174 -6.22 16.46 -13.68
N THR A 175 -6.99 15.62 -12.99
CA THR A 175 -7.75 16.01 -11.78
C THR A 175 -6.92 15.76 -10.52
N THR A 176 -6.63 16.82 -9.78
CA THR A 176 -5.83 16.80 -8.54
C THR A 176 -6.65 16.95 -7.26
N ALA A 177 -7.97 17.11 -7.37
CA ALA A 177 -8.86 17.28 -6.22
C ALA A 177 -8.90 16.03 -5.32
N ASP A 178 -9.11 16.25 -4.02
CA ASP A 178 -9.16 15.17 -3.01
C ASP A 178 -10.52 14.42 -3.00
N GLU A 179 -10.42 13.10 -3.15
CA GLU A 179 -11.28 11.93 -2.85
C GLU A 179 -12.80 11.80 -3.18
N PRO A 180 -13.17 10.67 -3.84
CA PRO A 180 -14.53 10.09 -3.89
C PRO A 180 -15.10 9.58 -2.54
N ILE A 181 -16.38 9.18 -2.54
CA ILE A 181 -17.15 8.71 -1.36
C ILE A 181 -16.56 7.46 -0.69
N LEU A 182 -16.00 6.50 -1.45
CA LEU A 182 -15.47 5.24 -0.92
C LEU A 182 -14.33 5.46 0.09
N ASP A 183 -13.51 6.48 -0.15
CA ASP A 183 -12.40 6.76 0.74
C ASP A 183 -12.88 7.34 2.09
N GLN A 184 -14.11 7.86 2.18
CA GLN A 184 -14.64 8.38 3.45
C GLN A 184 -14.91 7.26 4.48
N GLN A 185 -15.34 6.07 4.03
CA GLN A 185 -15.58 4.93 4.93
C GLN A 185 -14.26 4.40 5.50
N TRP A 186 -13.25 4.26 4.65
CA TRP A 186 -11.90 3.89 5.09
C TRP A 186 -11.30 4.94 6.03
N ASN A 187 -11.42 6.22 5.67
CA ASN A 187 -10.97 7.33 6.52
C ASN A 187 -11.67 7.33 7.89
N TYR A 188 -12.95 6.94 7.97
CA TYR A 188 -13.63 6.76 9.26
C TYR A 188 -12.99 5.65 10.10
N GLN A 189 -12.66 4.51 9.49
CA GLN A 189 -11.97 3.42 10.19
C GLN A 189 -10.59 3.84 10.71
N VAL A 190 -9.83 4.59 9.92
CA VAL A 190 -8.52 5.13 10.31
C VAL A 190 -8.64 6.17 11.41
N CYS A 191 -9.67 7.02 11.34
CA CYS A 191 -9.99 8.01 12.38
C CYS A 191 -10.53 7.42 13.68
N THR A 192 -10.77 6.11 13.75
CA THR A 192 -11.32 5.44 14.93
C THR A 192 -10.37 4.37 15.45
N GLU A 193 -10.37 3.19 14.83
CA GLU A 193 -9.72 1.99 15.36
C GLU A 193 -8.36 1.70 14.71
N LEU A 194 -8.24 2.00 13.41
CA LEU A 194 -7.08 1.67 12.57
C LEU A 194 -6.15 2.86 12.42
N VAL A 195 -5.67 3.41 13.54
CA VAL A 195 -4.82 4.61 13.53
C VAL A 195 -3.47 4.30 12.88
N ILE A 196 -3.41 4.45 11.56
CA ILE A 196 -2.24 4.22 10.71
C ILE A 196 -1.39 5.48 10.68
N ASN A 197 -0.10 5.34 10.96
CA ASN A 197 0.88 6.41 10.92
C ASN A 197 1.85 6.23 9.76
N LEU A 198 1.88 7.20 8.86
CA LEU A 198 2.84 7.28 7.76
C LEU A 198 3.49 8.67 7.80
N CYS A 199 4.77 8.73 7.46
CA CYS A 199 5.50 9.99 7.42
C CYS A 199 6.68 9.90 6.46
N THR A 200 7.14 11.06 6.01
CA THR A 200 8.30 11.22 5.13
C THR A 200 9.31 12.15 5.79
N ASP A 201 10.60 11.92 5.56
CA ASP A 201 11.69 12.76 6.07
C ASP A 201 12.46 13.49 4.97
N GLY A 202 12.23 13.15 3.69
CA GLY A 202 12.91 13.73 2.53
C GLY A 202 14.41 13.46 2.44
N ILE A 203 14.95 12.61 3.33
CA ILE A 203 16.35 12.19 3.38
C ILE A 203 16.45 10.74 2.91
N ARG A 204 15.75 9.83 3.59
CA ARG A 204 15.71 8.38 3.32
C ARG A 204 14.62 8.01 2.32
N ASP A 205 13.73 8.94 2.03
CA ASP A 205 12.70 8.82 1.00
C ASP A 205 12.80 9.96 -0.02
N MET A 206 12.13 9.80 -1.17
CA MET A 206 12.14 10.77 -2.27
C MET A 206 11.09 11.88 -2.15
N PHE A 207 10.39 12.00 -1.03
CA PHE A 207 9.27 12.92 -0.85
C PHE A 207 9.68 14.20 -0.11
N GLN A 208 8.76 15.14 0.06
CA GLN A 208 8.98 16.27 0.97
C GLN A 208 8.83 15.79 2.42
N PRO A 209 9.55 16.37 3.39
CA PRO A 209 9.38 16.04 4.79
C PRO A 209 7.94 16.35 5.25
N GLU A 210 7.25 15.32 5.74
CA GLU A 210 5.90 15.39 6.29
C GLU A 210 5.89 14.50 7.55
N PRO A 211 6.25 15.07 8.72
CA PRO A 211 6.17 14.33 9.97
C PRO A 211 4.71 14.02 10.29
N PHE A 212 4.46 12.88 10.92
CA PHE A 212 3.11 12.52 11.36
C PHE A 212 2.68 13.42 12.53
N ASP A 213 1.75 14.34 12.26
CA ASP A 213 1.15 15.22 13.26
C ASP A 213 -0.12 14.57 13.84
N PHE A 214 0.01 13.98 15.02
CA PHE A 214 -1.12 13.33 15.69
C PHE A 214 -2.19 14.31 16.19
N GLU A 215 -1.80 15.54 16.57
CA GLU A 215 -2.76 16.55 17.02
C GLU A 215 -3.60 17.06 15.85
N GLY A 216 -2.94 17.37 14.72
CA GLY A 216 -3.60 17.72 13.47
C GLY A 216 -4.51 16.59 12.98
N PHE A 217 -4.01 15.36 12.93
CA PHE A 217 -4.80 14.18 12.57
C PHE A 217 -6.07 14.03 13.44
N THR A 218 -5.94 14.19 14.76
CA THR A 218 -7.08 14.12 15.69
C THR A 218 -8.10 15.22 15.43
N LYS A 219 -7.63 16.44 15.16
CA LYS A 219 -8.49 17.57 14.82
C LYS A 219 -9.28 17.30 13.53
N ASP A 220 -8.61 16.83 12.48
CA ASP A 220 -9.24 16.52 11.19
C ASP A 220 -10.31 15.42 11.33
N CYS A 221 -10.02 14.37 12.10
CA CYS A 221 -10.99 13.31 12.39
C CYS A 221 -12.22 13.83 13.14
N LYS A 222 -12.03 14.75 14.09
CA LYS A 222 -13.13 15.37 14.84
C LYS A 222 -13.97 16.28 13.95
N GLU A 223 -13.34 17.08 13.10
CA GLU A 223 -14.03 17.98 12.17
C GLU A 223 -14.81 17.21 11.10
N LYS A 224 -14.22 16.17 10.52
CA LYS A 224 -14.82 15.41 9.42
C LYS A 224 -15.88 14.40 9.86
N PHE A 225 -15.67 13.73 11.00
CA PHE A 225 -16.50 12.60 11.43
C PHE A 225 -17.04 12.69 12.86
N GLY A 226 -16.65 13.70 13.63
CA GLY A 226 -17.09 13.84 15.04
C GLY A 226 -16.50 12.80 15.99
N VAL A 227 -15.41 12.12 15.60
CA VAL A 227 -14.76 11.05 16.39
C VAL A 227 -13.35 11.44 16.81
N VAL A 228 -12.86 10.78 17.86
CA VAL A 228 -11.47 10.90 18.33
C VAL A 228 -10.77 9.56 18.13
N PRO A 229 -9.58 9.54 17.50
CA PRO A 229 -8.82 8.30 17.28
C PRO A 229 -8.52 7.55 18.57
N GLN A 230 -8.79 6.25 18.59
CA GLN A 230 -8.56 5.39 19.75
C GLN A 230 -7.22 4.65 19.61
N LEU A 231 -6.16 5.26 20.13
CA LEU A 231 -4.81 4.70 20.05
C LEU A 231 -4.73 3.26 20.63
N GLY A 232 -4.13 2.37 19.86
CA GLY A 232 -3.95 0.97 20.22
C GLY A 232 -5.22 0.13 20.26
N MET A 233 -6.38 0.64 19.78
CA MET A 233 -7.63 -0.12 19.80
C MET A 233 -7.53 -1.38 18.94
N ALA A 234 -6.99 -1.29 17.72
CA ALA A 234 -6.69 -2.46 16.89
C ALA A 234 -5.85 -3.51 17.63
N CYS A 235 -4.93 -3.07 18.50
CA CYS A 235 -4.05 -3.95 19.26
C CYS A 235 -4.75 -4.63 20.43
N LYS A 236 -5.58 -3.87 21.16
CA LYS A 236 -6.40 -4.39 22.23
C LYS A 236 -7.39 -5.42 21.73
N ILE A 237 -8.00 -5.18 20.56
CA ILE A 237 -8.96 -6.11 19.98
C ILE A 237 -8.22 -7.29 19.35
N TYR A 238 -7.23 -7.06 18.48
CA TYR A 238 -6.73 -8.09 17.56
C TYR A 238 -5.31 -8.59 17.84
N GLY A 239 -4.60 -8.01 18.82
CA GLY A 239 -3.33 -8.53 19.30
C GLY A 239 -2.07 -7.94 18.68
N CYS A 240 -2.16 -7.10 17.63
CA CYS A 240 -1.16 -6.25 16.92
C CYS A 240 0.32 -6.61 16.84
N SER A 241 0.93 -7.30 17.78
CA SER A 241 2.37 -7.56 17.87
C SER A 241 2.65 -8.99 18.32
N ASP A 242 1.63 -9.73 18.76
CA ASP A 242 1.79 -11.09 19.24
C ASP A 242 0.76 -12.04 18.62
N PHE A 243 1.24 -12.85 17.68
CA PHE A 243 0.51 -13.97 17.10
C PHE A 243 0.98 -15.33 17.65
N SER A 244 1.72 -15.36 18.76
CA SER A 244 2.32 -16.59 19.32
C SER A 244 1.28 -17.65 19.71
N THR A 245 0.09 -17.23 20.14
CA THR A 245 -1.03 -18.11 20.48
C THR A 245 -1.95 -18.40 19.30
N ALA A 246 -1.73 -17.75 18.15
CA ALA A 246 -2.53 -18.00 16.95
C ALA A 246 -2.09 -19.31 16.28
N THR A 247 -2.97 -19.86 15.45
CA THR A 247 -2.72 -21.08 14.67
C THR A 247 -3.37 -20.98 13.30
N ASN A 248 -2.80 -21.69 12.34
CA ASN A 248 -3.32 -21.89 10.99
C ASN A 248 -3.47 -20.57 10.24
N ILE A 249 -2.40 -19.78 10.20
CA ILE A 249 -2.35 -18.53 9.43
C ILE A 249 -1.09 -18.53 8.57
N VAL A 250 -1.25 -18.28 7.27
CA VAL A 250 -0.13 -17.94 6.40
C VAL A 250 -0.17 -16.45 6.15
N PHE A 251 0.88 -15.74 6.54
CA PHE A 251 1.12 -14.35 6.17
C PHE A 251 2.06 -14.28 4.97
N SER A 252 1.55 -13.91 3.81
CA SER A 252 2.38 -13.71 2.61
C SER A 252 2.67 -12.22 2.42
N ASN A 253 3.91 -11.85 2.05
CA ASN A 253 4.28 -10.47 1.79
C ASN A 253 5.22 -10.38 0.59
N GLY A 254 4.92 -9.46 -0.33
CA GLY A 254 5.81 -9.05 -1.40
C GLY A 254 6.87 -8.06 -0.92
N LEU A 255 8.15 -8.21 -1.29
CA LEU A 255 9.18 -7.25 -0.84
C LEU A 255 9.14 -5.92 -1.60
N ARG A 256 8.45 -5.86 -2.75
CA ARG A 256 8.21 -4.60 -3.48
C ARG A 256 6.99 -3.84 -2.96
N ASP A 257 6.14 -4.50 -2.17
CA ASP A 257 4.98 -3.88 -1.54
C ASP A 257 5.42 -3.01 -0.35
N PRO A 258 5.22 -1.69 -0.35
CA PRO A 258 5.56 -0.86 0.80
C PRO A 258 4.83 -1.24 2.08
N TRP A 259 3.70 -1.96 2.03
CA TRP A 259 2.97 -2.42 3.22
C TRP A 259 3.64 -3.60 3.93
N HIS A 260 4.59 -4.31 3.31
CA HIS A 260 5.27 -5.45 3.95
C HIS A 260 5.98 -5.05 5.26
N VAL A 261 6.38 -3.78 5.39
CA VAL A 261 7.05 -3.24 6.58
C VAL A 261 6.17 -3.31 7.83
N GLY A 262 4.85 -3.34 7.65
CA GLY A 262 3.87 -3.53 8.71
C GLY A 262 3.34 -4.97 8.82
N GLY A 263 3.91 -5.92 8.07
CA GLY A 263 3.45 -7.31 8.03
C GLY A 263 4.26 -8.25 8.95
N VAL A 264 3.84 -9.52 8.95
CA VAL A 264 4.58 -10.63 9.59
C VAL A 264 5.59 -11.19 8.58
N LEU A 265 6.88 -10.99 8.86
CA LEU A 265 7.98 -11.33 7.93
C LEU A 265 8.80 -12.56 8.34
N LYS A 266 8.47 -13.19 9.46
CA LYS A 266 9.12 -14.40 9.97
C LYS A 266 8.06 -15.33 10.56
N ASN A 267 8.33 -16.63 10.52
CA ASN A 267 7.47 -17.60 11.18
C ASN A 267 7.35 -17.25 12.66
N VAL A 268 6.11 -17.25 13.14
CA VAL A 268 5.78 -17.01 14.55
C VAL A 268 5.69 -18.36 15.29
N SER A 269 5.22 -19.39 14.60
CA SER A 269 5.19 -20.79 15.07
C SER A 269 5.21 -21.75 13.86
N ASP A 270 5.15 -23.06 14.10
CA ASP A 270 5.03 -24.07 13.04
C ASP A 270 3.70 -24.01 12.27
N SER A 271 2.72 -23.27 12.80
CA SER A 271 1.36 -23.15 12.26
C SER A 271 0.98 -21.72 11.86
N VAL A 272 1.79 -20.73 12.28
CA VAL A 272 1.70 -19.34 11.87
C VAL A 272 2.99 -18.97 11.14
N ILE A 273 2.96 -19.06 9.82
CA ILE A 273 4.16 -18.94 8.98
C ILE A 273 4.14 -17.65 8.16
N ALA A 274 5.33 -17.18 7.81
CA ALA A 274 5.54 -16.08 6.90
C ALA A 274 6.07 -16.59 5.56
N VAL A 275 5.51 -16.08 4.46
CA VAL A 275 5.94 -16.37 3.09
C VAL A 275 6.38 -15.07 2.45
N ILE A 276 7.65 -15.00 2.04
CA ILE A 276 8.21 -13.81 1.41
C ILE A 276 8.30 -14.01 -0.09
N ILE A 277 7.83 -13.02 -0.86
CA ILE A 277 7.80 -13.04 -2.32
C ILE A 277 8.69 -11.88 -2.79
N PRO A 278 9.99 -12.11 -3.07
CA PRO A 278 10.93 -11.01 -3.33
C PRO A 278 10.54 -10.08 -4.48
N GLU A 279 9.97 -10.64 -5.55
CA GLU A 279 9.56 -9.92 -6.75
C GLU A 279 8.11 -9.42 -6.70
N GLY A 280 7.35 -9.77 -5.66
CA GLY A 280 5.94 -9.41 -5.53
C GLY A 280 5.73 -8.01 -4.98
N SER A 281 4.77 -7.29 -5.55
CA SER A 281 4.16 -6.11 -4.96
C SER A 281 2.91 -6.50 -4.15
N HIS A 282 1.92 -5.63 -4.06
CA HIS A 282 0.81 -5.80 -3.13
C HIS A 282 -0.08 -6.97 -3.58
N GLN A 283 -0.27 -7.94 -2.68
CA GLN A 283 -1.16 -9.10 -2.81
C GLN A 283 -0.98 -9.95 -4.10
N PHE A 284 0.24 -9.99 -4.63
CA PHE A 284 0.56 -10.63 -5.91
C PHE A 284 0.21 -12.14 -5.95
N ASP A 285 0.34 -12.83 -4.82
CA ASP A 285 -0.03 -14.24 -4.65
C ASP A 285 -1.52 -14.53 -4.81
N LEU A 286 -2.40 -13.53 -4.59
CA LEU A 286 -3.84 -13.67 -4.77
C LEU A 286 -4.31 -13.39 -6.20
N ALA A 287 -3.46 -12.81 -7.04
CA ALA A 287 -3.78 -12.60 -8.46
C ALA A 287 -3.93 -13.94 -9.21
N GLY A 288 -4.63 -13.91 -10.33
CA GLY A 288 -4.72 -15.06 -11.23
C GLY A 288 -3.35 -15.47 -11.77
N SER A 289 -3.16 -16.76 -12.05
CA SER A 289 -1.91 -17.26 -12.61
C SER A 289 -1.61 -16.66 -13.99
N HIS A 290 -0.35 -16.32 -14.22
CA HIS A 290 0.17 -15.81 -15.49
C HIS A 290 1.39 -16.64 -15.95
N PRO A 291 1.59 -16.89 -17.27
CA PRO A 291 2.75 -17.65 -17.75
C PRO A 291 4.11 -17.05 -17.39
N GLU A 292 4.16 -15.74 -17.16
CA GLU A 292 5.38 -14.99 -16.82
C GLU A 292 5.55 -14.79 -15.30
N ASP A 293 4.70 -15.42 -14.47
CA ASP A 293 4.84 -15.35 -13.02
C ASP A 293 6.21 -15.84 -12.55
N PRO A 294 6.91 -15.10 -11.66
CA PRO A 294 8.18 -15.54 -11.12
C PRO A 294 8.01 -16.79 -10.25
N LYS A 295 9.08 -17.58 -10.14
CA LYS A 295 9.06 -18.83 -9.35
C LYS A 295 8.62 -18.61 -7.90
N SER A 296 8.98 -17.46 -7.31
CA SER A 296 8.65 -17.11 -5.92
C SER A 296 7.14 -17.03 -5.66
N VAL A 297 6.35 -16.42 -6.54
CA VAL A 297 4.89 -16.35 -6.36
C VAL A 297 4.23 -17.71 -6.64
N ILE A 298 4.77 -18.48 -7.58
CA ILE A 298 4.31 -19.86 -7.85
C ILE A 298 4.53 -20.72 -6.60
N GLU A 299 5.70 -20.63 -5.97
CA GLU A 299 6.03 -21.33 -4.74
C GLU A 299 5.14 -20.88 -3.58
N ALA A 300 4.92 -19.57 -3.40
CA ALA A 300 4.01 -19.04 -2.39
C ALA A 300 2.59 -19.62 -2.54
N ARG A 301 2.05 -19.64 -3.76
CA ARG A 301 0.74 -20.25 -4.06
C ARG A 301 0.71 -21.75 -3.78
N ASN A 302 1.80 -22.47 -4.02
CA ASN A 302 1.91 -23.88 -3.67
C ASN A 302 1.92 -24.08 -2.14
N ILE A 303 2.65 -23.25 -1.40
CA ILE A 303 2.64 -23.25 0.07
C ILE A 303 1.21 -23.00 0.57
N HIS A 304 0.49 -22.01 0.04
CA HIS A 304 -0.92 -21.77 0.41
C HIS A 304 -1.76 -23.03 0.22
N ARG A 305 -1.69 -23.66 -0.96
CA ARG A 305 -2.44 -24.90 -1.27
C ARG A 305 -2.11 -26.02 -0.29
N THR A 306 -0.84 -26.20 0.07
CA THR A 306 -0.40 -27.21 1.04
C THR A 306 -1.01 -26.97 2.42
N PHE A 307 -0.95 -25.75 2.94
CA PHE A 307 -1.52 -25.41 4.25
C PHE A 307 -3.05 -25.50 4.26
N ILE A 308 -3.72 -25.03 3.20
CA ILE A 308 -5.17 -25.15 3.03
C ILE A 308 -5.60 -26.63 3.07
N SER A 309 -4.90 -27.47 2.30
CA SER A 309 -5.20 -28.91 2.23
C SER A 309 -4.98 -29.58 3.60
N LYS A 310 -3.89 -29.22 4.28
CA LYS A 310 -3.59 -29.69 5.64
C LYS A 310 -4.71 -29.33 6.62
N TRP A 311 -5.15 -28.07 6.67
CA TRP A 311 -6.19 -27.62 7.60
C TRP A 311 -7.55 -28.28 7.35
N ILE A 312 -7.89 -28.51 6.06
CA ILE A 312 -9.11 -29.24 5.68
C ILE A 312 -9.03 -30.69 6.17
N GLN A 313 -7.88 -31.35 5.98
CA GLN A 313 -7.66 -32.72 6.43
C GLN A 313 -7.75 -32.83 7.96
N GLU A 314 -7.04 -31.98 8.69
CA GLU A 314 -7.04 -31.93 10.17
C GLU A 314 -8.47 -31.74 10.71
N TYR A 315 -9.27 -30.88 10.07
CA TYR A 315 -10.66 -30.69 10.46
C TYR A 315 -11.49 -31.98 10.32
N HIS A 316 -11.39 -32.65 9.17
CA HIS A 316 -12.14 -33.89 8.91
C HIS A 316 -11.72 -35.04 9.83
N GLU A 317 -10.44 -35.14 10.17
CA GLU A 317 -9.93 -36.12 11.12
C GLU A 317 -10.50 -35.87 12.53
N ALA A 318 -10.51 -34.62 12.98
CA ALA A 318 -11.08 -34.24 14.28
C ALA A 318 -12.60 -34.47 14.34
N THR A 319 -13.34 -34.21 13.25
CA THR A 319 -14.80 -34.46 13.23
C THR A 319 -15.14 -35.95 13.21
N LYS A 320 -14.41 -36.76 12.45
CA LYS A 320 -14.59 -38.23 12.45
C LYS A 320 -14.29 -38.84 13.82
N GLY A 321 -13.23 -38.37 14.49
CA GLY A 321 -12.90 -38.81 15.85
C GLY A 321 -14.00 -38.47 16.87
N SER A 322 -14.66 -37.33 16.71
CA SER A 322 -15.74 -36.90 17.61
C SER A 322 -17.05 -37.70 17.43
N LEU A 323 -17.32 -38.18 16.21
CA LEU A 323 -18.49 -39.03 15.90
C LEU A 323 -18.33 -40.49 16.35
N LEU A 324 -17.10 -40.94 16.62
CA LEU A 324 -16.81 -42.31 17.08
C LEU A 324 -16.86 -42.45 18.63
N ILE A 325 -17.04 -41.34 19.35
CA ILE A 325 -17.06 -41.28 20.82
C ILE A 325 -18.50 -41.03 21.36
N GLN A 326 -19.48 -40.86 20.48
CA GLN A 326 -20.92 -40.82 20.80
C GLN A 326 -21.58 -42.16 20.50
#